data_AF-A0A354ITJ2-F1
#
_entry.id   AF-A0A354ITJ2-F1
#
_cell.length_a   1.000
_cell.length_b   1.000
_cell.length_c   1.000
_cell.angle_alpha   90.00
_cell.angle_beta   90.00
_cell.angle_gamma   90.00
#
_symmetry.space_group_name_H-M   'P 1'
#
loop_
_entity.id
_entity.type
_entity.pdbx_description
1 polymer ?
#
loop_
_entity_poly.entity_id
_entity_poly.type
_entity_poly.pdbx_seq_one_letter_code
_entity_poly.pdbx_strand_id
1 'polypeptide(L)'
;ATTAGSSPALAILQQYGIAVSEAARAVLADPVLAAPRPDDPRLARNATVVIATAQAALDAAAEAARAAGFTPLILSNSIEGEAREVAIVHAAIARQVIEHGQPLQRPCVILSGGETSVTVRGKGRGGRNAEFLLALAIALRGLEVVHAIACDTDGIDGTEDNAGALLGPDTLARAAAGGLDAAAMLRDNDGYSLFAALGDLVVTGPTRTNVNDFRAIVIA
;
A
#
# COMPACT_ATOMS: atom_id res chain seq x y z
N ALA A 1 -23.25 -0.36 -30.24
CA ALA A 1 -23.04 -1.09 -31.51
C ALA A 1 -21.57 -1.45 -31.60
N THR A 2 -21.23 -2.68 -31.24
CA THR A 2 -19.88 -3.24 -31.34
C THR A 2 -19.57 -3.47 -32.81
N THR A 3 -18.54 -2.82 -33.33
CA THR A 3 -18.01 -3.08 -34.67
C THR A 3 -17.51 -4.52 -34.72
N ALA A 4 -18.26 -5.37 -35.40
CA ALA A 4 -17.78 -6.65 -35.88
C ALA A 4 -16.60 -6.39 -36.83
N GLY A 5 -15.40 -6.88 -36.48
CA GLY A 5 -14.29 -6.95 -37.44
C GLY A 5 -12.86 -6.82 -36.91
N SER A 6 -12.63 -6.31 -35.68
CA SER A 6 -11.26 -6.16 -35.16
C SER A 6 -11.12 -6.65 -33.71
N SER A 7 -10.12 -7.49 -33.46
CA SER A 7 -9.71 -7.90 -32.11
C SER A 7 -9.51 -6.68 -31.19
N PRO A 8 -10.01 -6.70 -29.93
CA PRO A 8 -9.79 -5.62 -28.97
C PRO A 8 -8.32 -5.23 -28.81
N ALA A 9 -7.40 -6.21 -28.91
CA ALA A 9 -5.97 -5.97 -28.86
C ALA A 9 -5.47 -5.14 -30.07
N LEU A 10 -5.95 -5.42 -31.27
CA LEU A 10 -5.60 -4.63 -32.46
C LEU A 10 -6.15 -3.21 -32.39
N ALA A 11 -7.34 -3.03 -31.79
CA ALA A 11 -7.93 -1.71 -31.59
C ALA A 11 -7.06 -0.84 -30.64
N ILE A 12 -6.55 -1.43 -29.57
CA ILE A 12 -5.60 -0.77 -28.65
C ILE A 12 -4.31 -0.39 -29.40
N LEU A 13 -3.72 -1.32 -30.15
CA LEU A 13 -2.50 -1.05 -30.92
C LEU A 13 -2.70 0.12 -31.90
N GLN A 14 -3.83 0.16 -32.60
CA GLN A 14 -4.16 1.26 -33.49
C GLN A 14 -4.38 2.57 -32.74
N GLN A 15 -5.12 2.56 -31.64
CA GLN A 15 -5.39 3.74 -30.82
C GLN A 15 -4.10 4.42 -30.34
N TYR A 16 -3.10 3.63 -29.95
CA TYR A 16 -1.81 4.14 -29.48
C TYR A 16 -0.74 4.24 -30.57
N GLY A 17 -1.07 3.96 -31.84
CA GLY A 17 -0.13 4.04 -32.96
C GLY A 17 1.05 3.06 -32.87
N ILE A 18 0.87 1.93 -32.18
CA ILE A 18 1.93 0.94 -31.95
C ILE A 18 2.05 0.06 -33.20
N ALA A 19 3.18 0.16 -33.89
CA ALA A 19 3.50 -0.71 -35.00
C ALA A 19 3.86 -2.11 -34.48
N VAL A 20 3.34 -3.15 -35.15
CA VAL A 20 3.64 -4.55 -34.87
C VAL A 20 4.00 -5.27 -36.16
N SER A 21 4.75 -6.36 -36.06
CA SER A 21 5.06 -7.20 -37.22
C SER A 21 3.79 -7.81 -37.83
N GLU A 22 3.85 -8.15 -39.11
CA GLU A 22 2.73 -8.80 -39.80
C GLU A 22 2.35 -10.14 -39.14
N ALA A 23 3.34 -10.89 -38.66
CA ALA A 23 3.11 -12.12 -37.92
C ALA A 23 2.28 -11.90 -36.64
N ALA A 24 2.59 -10.87 -35.85
CA ALA A 24 1.83 -10.53 -34.65
C ALA A 24 0.40 -10.05 -35.00
N ARG A 25 0.27 -9.25 -36.06
CA ARG A 25 -1.04 -8.81 -36.56
C ARG A 25 -1.91 -9.99 -36.98
N ALA A 26 -1.35 -10.97 -37.69
CA ALA A 26 -2.06 -12.17 -38.12
C ALA A 26 -2.58 -12.98 -36.93
N VAL A 27 -1.75 -13.20 -35.90
CA VAL A 27 -2.16 -13.91 -34.67
C VAL A 27 -3.28 -13.19 -33.96
N LEU A 28 -3.17 -11.87 -33.77
CA LEU A 28 -4.19 -11.10 -33.06
C LEU A 28 -5.50 -10.97 -33.85
N ALA A 29 -5.47 -11.12 -35.16
CA ALA A 29 -6.66 -11.07 -36.03
C ALA A 29 -7.39 -12.42 -36.12
N ASP A 30 -6.73 -13.53 -35.77
CA ASP A 30 -7.29 -14.88 -35.91
C ASP A 30 -8.29 -15.19 -34.78
N PRO A 31 -9.60 -15.36 -35.09
CA PRO A 31 -10.62 -15.68 -34.09
C PRO A 31 -10.40 -17.05 -33.41
N VAL A 32 -9.71 -17.99 -34.07
CA VAL A 32 -9.40 -19.32 -33.51
C VAL A 32 -8.39 -19.20 -32.36
N LEU A 33 -7.50 -18.22 -32.43
CA LEU A 33 -6.47 -17.94 -31.41
C LEU A 33 -6.95 -16.96 -30.33
N ALA A 34 -8.21 -16.54 -30.37
CA ALA A 34 -8.78 -15.68 -29.35
C ALA A 34 -8.74 -16.35 -27.96
N ALA A 35 -8.47 -15.54 -26.93
CA ALA A 35 -8.49 -16.00 -25.55
C ALA A 35 -9.84 -16.66 -25.21
N PRO A 36 -9.85 -17.82 -24.51
CA PRO A 36 -11.08 -18.45 -24.07
C PRO A 36 -11.92 -17.51 -23.22
N ARG A 37 -13.23 -17.49 -23.45
CA ARG A 37 -14.17 -16.76 -22.60
C ARG A 37 -14.40 -17.53 -21.28
N PRO A 38 -14.91 -16.88 -20.22
CA PRO A 38 -15.22 -17.57 -18.97
C PRO A 38 -16.16 -18.77 -19.11
N ASP A 39 -17.04 -18.77 -20.11
CA ASP A 39 -18.01 -19.84 -20.42
C ASP A 39 -17.49 -20.90 -21.42
N ASP A 40 -16.22 -20.82 -21.83
CA ASP A 40 -15.66 -21.70 -22.84
C ASP A 40 -15.57 -23.16 -22.34
N PRO A 41 -16.05 -24.16 -23.11
CA PRO A 41 -15.97 -25.57 -22.72
C PRO A 41 -14.56 -26.06 -22.39
N ARG A 42 -13.51 -25.42 -22.95
CA ARG A 42 -12.11 -25.71 -22.62
C ARG A 42 -11.80 -25.47 -21.13
N LEU A 43 -12.55 -24.59 -20.47
CA LEU A 43 -12.41 -24.26 -19.05
C LEU A 43 -13.33 -25.08 -18.14
N ALA A 44 -14.21 -25.94 -18.68
CA ALA A 44 -15.25 -26.64 -17.90
C ALA A 44 -14.72 -27.56 -16.79
N ARG A 45 -13.44 -27.95 -16.83
CA ARG A 45 -12.78 -28.79 -15.82
C ARG A 45 -11.83 -28.01 -14.90
N ASN A 46 -11.84 -26.69 -14.99
CA ASN A 46 -11.00 -25.81 -14.17
C ASN A 46 -11.80 -25.20 -13.03
N ALA A 47 -11.18 -25.09 -11.86
CA ALA A 47 -11.69 -24.32 -10.74
C ALA A 47 -10.58 -23.37 -10.27
N THR A 48 -10.95 -22.15 -9.92
CA THR A 48 -10.03 -21.15 -9.36
C THR A 48 -10.49 -20.79 -7.96
N VAL A 49 -9.57 -20.83 -7.00
CA VAL A 49 -9.82 -20.45 -5.60
C VAL A 49 -8.73 -19.48 -5.18
N VAL A 50 -9.14 -18.35 -4.62
CA VAL A 50 -8.21 -17.36 -4.06
C VAL A 50 -7.93 -17.75 -2.60
N ILE A 51 -6.67 -18.07 -2.30
CA ILE A 51 -6.25 -18.59 -0.97
C ILE A 51 -5.53 -17.55 -0.10
N ALA A 52 -5.12 -16.43 -0.69
CA ALA A 52 -4.46 -15.33 0.00
C ALA A 52 -4.95 -14.01 -0.61
N THR A 53 -5.33 -13.06 0.24
CA THR A 53 -5.80 -11.73 -0.16
C THR A 53 -5.33 -10.69 0.85
N ALA A 54 -5.29 -9.43 0.42
CA ALA A 54 -5.05 -8.30 1.32
C ALA A 54 -6.09 -8.26 2.46
N GLN A 55 -7.35 -8.62 2.16
CA GLN A 55 -8.41 -8.70 3.17
C GLN A 55 -8.10 -9.74 4.25
N ALA A 56 -7.63 -10.93 3.86
CA ALA A 56 -7.30 -11.99 4.81
C ALA A 56 -6.18 -11.58 5.78
N ALA A 57 -5.20 -10.80 5.30
CA ALA A 57 -4.15 -10.24 6.16
C ALA A 57 -4.70 -9.23 7.17
N LEU A 58 -5.63 -8.36 6.75
CA LEU A 58 -6.29 -7.38 7.64
C LEU A 58 -7.21 -8.04 8.65
N ASP A 59 -7.96 -9.07 8.25
CA ASP A 59 -8.81 -9.85 9.15
C ASP A 59 -7.96 -10.56 10.22
N ALA A 60 -6.84 -11.15 9.82
CA ALA A 60 -5.90 -11.75 10.77
C ALA A 60 -5.31 -10.74 11.76
N ALA A 61 -4.96 -9.53 11.29
CA ALA A 61 -4.50 -8.45 12.16
C ALA A 61 -5.61 -7.93 13.09
N ALA A 62 -6.87 -7.90 12.63
CA ALA A 62 -8.01 -7.54 13.45
C ALA A 62 -8.22 -8.56 14.58
N GLU A 63 -8.08 -9.86 14.32
CA GLU A 63 -8.12 -10.88 15.39
C GLU A 63 -6.97 -10.72 16.38
N ALA A 64 -5.75 -10.49 15.89
CA ALA A 64 -4.60 -10.23 16.76
C ALA A 64 -4.81 -8.99 17.65
N ALA A 65 -5.40 -7.92 17.10
CA ALA A 65 -5.73 -6.71 17.84
C ALA A 65 -6.78 -6.96 18.93
N ARG A 66 -7.85 -7.70 18.62
CA ARG A 66 -8.87 -8.08 19.60
C ARG A 66 -8.26 -8.90 20.74
N ALA A 67 -7.40 -9.86 20.42
CA ALA A 67 -6.69 -10.65 21.40
C ALA A 67 -5.77 -9.80 22.31
N ALA A 68 -5.25 -8.69 21.78
CA ALA A 68 -4.45 -7.72 22.53
C ALA A 68 -5.28 -6.64 23.27
N GLY A 69 -6.63 -6.70 23.19
CA GLY A 69 -7.51 -5.75 23.87
C GLY A 69 -7.81 -4.46 23.11
N PHE A 70 -7.48 -4.39 21.82
CA PHE A 70 -7.77 -3.25 20.95
C PHE A 70 -9.00 -3.53 20.08
N THR A 71 -9.88 -2.52 19.93
CA THR A 71 -10.98 -2.61 18.96
C THR A 71 -10.47 -2.32 17.54
N PRO A 72 -10.57 -3.24 16.56
CA PRO A 72 -10.13 -2.98 15.20
C PRO A 72 -11.18 -2.24 14.37
N LEU A 73 -10.73 -1.29 13.55
CA LEU A 73 -11.46 -0.73 12.42
C LEU A 73 -10.67 -1.02 11.14
N ILE A 74 -11.20 -1.87 10.26
CA ILE A 74 -10.67 -2.03 8.91
C ILE A 74 -11.27 -0.94 8.03
N LEU A 75 -10.46 -0.01 7.53
CA LEU A 75 -10.92 1.05 6.63
C LEU A 75 -11.18 0.52 5.22
N SER A 76 -10.20 -0.17 4.65
CA SER A 76 -10.29 -0.81 3.33
C SER A 76 -9.04 -1.66 3.07
N ASN A 77 -9.17 -2.68 2.22
CA ASN A 77 -8.05 -3.44 1.64
C ASN A 77 -7.61 -2.92 0.25
N SER A 78 -8.22 -1.84 -0.23
CA SER A 78 -8.07 -1.30 -1.59
C SER A 78 -7.72 0.18 -1.60
N ILE A 79 -7.01 0.68 -0.58
CA ILE A 79 -6.56 2.07 -0.58
C ILE A 79 -5.48 2.27 -1.63
N GLU A 80 -5.74 3.18 -2.55
CA GLU A 80 -4.84 3.62 -3.62
C GLU A 80 -4.66 5.14 -3.57
N GLY A 81 -3.62 5.65 -4.24
CA GLY A 81 -3.31 7.07 -4.33
C GLY A 81 -1.88 7.39 -3.90
N GLU A 82 -1.60 8.68 -3.71
CA GLU A 82 -0.29 9.15 -3.24
C GLU A 82 -0.12 8.87 -1.74
N ALA A 83 0.93 8.13 -1.38
CA ALA A 83 1.19 7.66 -0.03
C ALA A 83 1.11 8.78 1.02
N ARG A 84 1.72 9.94 0.72
CA ARG A 84 1.71 11.12 1.59
C ARG A 84 0.33 11.72 1.81
N GLU A 85 -0.55 11.69 0.81
CA GLU A 85 -1.90 12.25 0.90
C GLU A 85 -2.82 11.31 1.68
N VAL A 86 -2.69 10.00 1.42
CA VAL A 86 -3.38 8.95 2.17
C VAL A 86 -3.03 9.03 3.66
N ALA A 87 -1.76 9.30 3.98
CA ALA A 87 -1.30 9.48 5.36
C ALA A 87 -1.98 10.67 6.08
N ILE A 88 -2.18 11.79 5.39
CA ILE A 88 -2.87 12.97 5.95
C ILE A 88 -4.31 12.63 6.32
N VAL A 89 -5.01 11.88 5.46
CA VAL A 89 -6.38 11.43 5.74
C VAL A 89 -6.41 10.47 6.94
N HIS A 90 -5.46 9.52 7.03
CA HIS A 90 -5.36 8.62 8.18
C HIS A 90 -5.08 9.38 9.48
N ALA A 91 -4.22 10.40 9.44
CA ALA A 91 -3.95 11.26 10.59
C ALA A 91 -5.21 12.01 11.06
N ALA A 92 -6.06 12.45 10.13
CA ALA A 92 -7.32 13.12 10.46
C ALA A 92 -8.31 12.15 11.12
N ILE A 93 -8.41 10.91 10.64
CA ILE A 93 -9.25 9.88 11.28
C ILE A 93 -8.72 9.55 12.68
N ALA A 94 -7.40 9.39 12.85
CA ALA A 94 -6.80 9.14 14.15
C ALA A 94 -7.09 10.28 15.14
N ARG A 95 -7.02 11.54 14.70
CA ARG A 95 -7.43 12.70 15.50
C ARG A 95 -8.89 12.65 15.90
N GLN A 96 -9.79 12.32 14.97
CA GLN A 96 -11.22 12.19 15.26
C GLN A 96 -11.49 11.14 16.36
N VAL A 97 -10.73 10.04 16.35
CA VAL A 97 -10.81 9.02 17.40
C VAL A 97 -10.33 9.58 18.73
N ILE A 98 -9.21 10.29 18.76
CA ILE A 98 -8.62 10.83 19.99
C ILE A 98 -9.50 11.91 20.61
N GLU A 99 -10.01 12.83 19.80
CA GLU A 99 -10.74 14.01 20.24
C GLU A 99 -12.22 13.72 20.52
N HIS A 100 -12.82 12.80 19.77
CA HIS A 100 -14.27 12.58 19.77
C HIS A 100 -14.68 11.12 19.96
N GLY A 101 -13.75 10.16 19.98
CA GLY A 101 -14.06 8.74 20.09
C GLY A 101 -14.85 8.21 18.90
N GLN A 102 -14.62 8.76 17.72
CA GLN A 102 -15.31 8.41 16.48
C GLN A 102 -14.30 8.09 15.36
N PRO A 103 -14.61 7.13 14.47
CA PRO A 103 -15.81 6.27 14.47
C PRO A 103 -15.76 5.13 15.50
N LEU A 104 -14.69 5.03 16.30
CA LEU A 104 -14.53 4.05 17.38
C LEU A 104 -13.84 4.65 18.61
N GLN A 105 -14.04 4.01 19.77
CA GLN A 105 -13.46 4.40 21.05
C GLN A 105 -12.07 3.78 21.24
N ARG A 106 -11.23 4.46 22.01
CA ARG A 106 -9.92 3.95 22.47
C ARG A 106 -10.10 2.92 23.61
N PRO A 107 -9.23 1.91 23.75
CA PRO A 107 -8.08 1.60 22.89
C PRO A 107 -8.51 0.93 21.57
N CYS A 108 -7.91 1.34 20.46
CA CYS A 108 -8.26 0.81 19.14
C CYS A 108 -7.10 0.73 18.17
N VAL A 109 -7.33 0.05 17.04
CA VAL A 109 -6.42 0.02 15.89
C VAL A 109 -7.18 0.33 14.61
N ILE A 110 -6.65 1.22 13.81
CA ILE A 110 -7.11 1.48 12.44
C ILE A 110 -6.24 0.64 11.51
N LEU A 111 -6.86 -0.22 10.73
CA LEU A 111 -6.22 -1.14 9.79
C LEU A 111 -6.55 -0.72 8.35
N SER A 112 -5.56 -0.71 7.47
CA SER A 112 -5.78 -0.53 6.04
C SER A 112 -4.76 -1.29 5.22
N GLY A 113 -5.16 -1.65 4.00
CA GLY A 113 -4.29 -2.22 2.98
C GLY A 113 -4.58 -1.62 1.62
N GLY A 114 -3.95 -2.17 0.59
CA GLY A 114 -4.05 -1.67 -0.79
C GLY A 114 -2.67 -1.39 -1.36
N GLU A 115 -2.59 -0.55 -2.37
CA GLU A 115 -1.36 -0.27 -3.10
C GLU A 115 -1.22 1.24 -3.29
N THR A 116 -0.38 1.86 -2.47
CA THR A 116 -0.09 3.29 -2.64
C THR A 116 1.05 3.50 -3.63
N SER A 117 1.12 4.70 -4.17
CA SER A 117 2.18 5.13 -5.08
C SER A 117 2.91 6.35 -4.52
N VAL A 118 4.12 6.56 -5.03
CA VAL A 118 4.94 7.74 -4.72
C VAL A 118 5.32 8.39 -6.03
N THR A 119 4.88 9.63 -6.23
CA THR A 119 5.52 10.49 -7.23
C THR A 119 6.89 10.92 -6.72
N VAL A 120 7.94 10.30 -7.27
CA VAL A 120 9.34 10.63 -6.94
C VAL A 120 9.70 12.00 -7.50
N ARG A 121 10.14 12.90 -6.62
CA ARG A 121 10.53 14.30 -6.91
C ARG A 121 11.96 14.60 -6.45
N GLY A 122 12.41 13.91 -5.40
CA GLY A 122 13.73 14.05 -4.82
C GLY A 122 14.72 12.98 -5.25
N LYS A 123 15.82 12.89 -4.50
CA LYS A 123 16.88 11.89 -4.68
C LYS A 123 17.05 11.00 -3.44
N GLY A 124 16.12 11.10 -2.50
CA GLY A 124 16.08 10.29 -1.29
C GLY A 124 15.85 8.82 -1.56
N ARG A 125 15.86 8.05 -0.48
CA ARG A 125 15.66 6.60 -0.50
C ARG A 125 14.39 6.24 0.25
N GLY A 126 13.72 5.19 -0.22
CA GLY A 126 12.59 4.57 0.47
C GLY A 126 11.52 4.05 -0.47
N GLY A 127 10.35 3.83 0.12
CA GLY A 127 9.17 3.37 -0.59
C GLY A 127 7.91 4.01 -0.05
N ARG A 128 6.78 3.51 -0.52
CA ARG A 128 5.45 4.03 -0.22
C ARG A 128 5.08 3.89 1.25
N ASN A 129 5.52 2.85 1.94
CA ASN A 129 5.21 2.65 3.36
C ASN A 129 6.03 3.57 4.25
N ALA A 130 7.32 3.74 3.98
CA ALA A 130 8.16 4.74 4.64
C ALA A 130 7.65 6.17 4.35
N GLU A 131 7.27 6.48 3.11
CA GLU A 131 6.70 7.79 2.77
C GLU A 131 5.37 8.05 3.48
N PHE A 132 4.49 7.05 3.52
CA PHE A 132 3.24 7.11 4.27
C PHE A 132 3.50 7.39 5.76
N LEU A 133 4.41 6.66 6.42
CA LEU A 133 4.68 6.84 7.84
C LEU A 133 5.34 8.19 8.14
N LEU A 134 6.24 8.67 7.28
CA LEU A 134 6.87 9.97 7.47
C LEU A 134 5.84 11.11 7.33
N ALA A 135 4.97 11.03 6.33
CA ALA A 135 3.85 11.97 6.18
C ALA A 135 2.87 11.88 7.36
N LEU A 136 2.56 10.67 7.84
CA LEU A 136 1.71 10.44 9.00
C LEU A 136 2.32 11.08 10.26
N ALA A 137 3.62 10.90 10.50
CA ALA A 137 4.34 11.49 11.62
C ALA A 137 4.19 13.02 11.64
N ILE A 138 4.48 13.67 10.51
CA ILE A 138 4.37 15.12 10.33
C ILE A 138 2.92 15.58 10.54
N ALA A 139 1.96 14.85 9.98
CA ALA A 139 0.55 15.18 10.10
C ALA A 139 0.08 15.05 11.55
N LEU A 140 0.49 14.01 12.29
CA LEU A 140 0.12 13.79 13.69
C LEU A 140 0.76 14.80 14.64
N ARG A 141 1.95 15.32 14.33
CA ARG A 141 2.69 16.28 15.19
C ARG A 141 2.97 15.74 16.60
N GLY A 142 3.27 14.44 16.71
CA GLY A 142 3.66 13.81 17.97
C GLY A 142 2.52 13.57 18.95
N LEU A 143 1.32 13.21 18.47
CA LEU A 143 0.23 12.78 19.34
C LEU A 143 0.67 11.56 20.17
N GLU A 144 0.75 11.74 21.49
CA GLU A 144 1.44 10.83 22.42
C GLU A 144 0.91 9.39 22.45
N VAL A 145 -0.33 9.19 22.00
CA VAL A 145 -1.05 7.90 22.12
C VAL A 145 -1.06 7.12 20.82
N VAL A 146 -0.36 7.58 19.79
CA VAL A 146 -0.38 6.98 18.45
C VAL A 146 0.93 6.25 18.16
N HIS A 147 0.80 4.96 17.82
CA HIS A 147 1.85 4.15 17.23
C HIS A 147 1.38 3.66 15.86
N ALA A 148 2.29 3.49 14.91
CA ALA A 148 1.90 2.93 13.62
C ALA A 148 2.99 2.02 13.03
N ILE A 149 2.55 1.14 12.15
CA ILE A 149 3.38 0.33 11.28
C ILE A 149 2.79 0.39 9.87
N ALA A 150 3.66 0.45 8.88
CA ALA A 150 3.30 0.31 7.47
C ALA A 150 4.39 -0.53 6.82
N CYS A 151 4.00 -1.61 6.15
CA CYS A 151 4.92 -2.52 5.47
C CYS A 151 4.33 -3.07 4.18
N ASP A 152 5.18 -3.36 3.21
CA ASP A 152 4.87 -4.26 2.10
C ASP A 152 4.91 -5.70 2.59
N THR A 153 3.91 -6.49 2.20
CA THR A 153 3.82 -7.89 2.60
C THR A 153 4.80 -8.80 1.88
N ASP A 154 5.46 -8.34 0.80
CA ASP A 154 6.57 -9.07 0.16
C ASP A 154 7.93 -8.91 0.85
N GLY A 155 8.00 -7.94 1.76
CA GLY A 155 9.19 -7.63 2.55
C GLY A 155 10.08 -6.55 1.95
N ILE A 156 9.66 -5.85 0.89
CA ILE A 156 10.43 -4.80 0.21
C ILE A 156 9.57 -3.55 0.00
N ASP A 157 9.97 -2.43 0.62
CA ASP A 157 9.35 -1.12 0.44
C ASP A 157 10.20 -0.23 -0.45
N GLY A 158 9.94 -0.28 -1.75
CA GLY A 158 10.63 0.53 -2.74
C GLY A 158 11.98 -0.07 -3.15
N THR A 159 13.06 0.70 -3.02
CA THR A 159 14.38 0.33 -3.56
C THR A 159 15.34 -0.28 -2.54
N GLU A 160 14.90 -0.48 -1.30
CA GLU A 160 15.76 -0.83 -0.17
C GLU A 160 15.44 -2.22 0.41
N ASP A 161 16.06 -2.56 1.54
CA ASP A 161 15.99 -3.88 2.17
C ASP A 161 14.93 -4.02 3.28
N ASN A 162 14.22 -2.93 3.58
CA ASN A 162 13.16 -2.91 4.58
C ASN A 162 11.82 -3.28 3.96
N ALA A 163 10.95 -3.94 4.73
CA ALA A 163 9.54 -4.11 4.40
C ALA A 163 8.76 -2.81 4.63
N GLY A 164 9.26 -1.93 5.49
CA GLY A 164 8.55 -0.74 5.93
C GLY A 164 9.22 -0.15 7.17
N ALA A 165 8.43 0.48 8.05
CA ALA A 165 8.94 1.08 9.27
C ALA A 165 7.91 1.08 10.42
N LEU A 166 8.37 1.50 11.59
CA LEU A 166 7.58 1.79 12.77
C LEU A 166 7.53 3.30 13.01
N LEU A 167 6.41 3.76 13.54
CA LEU A 167 6.18 5.12 13.99
C LEU A 167 5.79 5.09 15.47
N GLY A 168 6.48 5.90 16.27
CA GLY A 168 6.10 6.18 17.65
C GLY A 168 5.73 7.65 17.86
N PRO A 169 5.15 7.98 19.02
CA PRO A 169 4.82 9.36 19.37
C PRO A 169 6.06 10.27 19.43
N ASP A 170 7.23 9.69 19.72
CA ASP A 170 8.51 10.37 19.87
C ASP A 170 9.34 10.46 18.57
N THR A 171 8.90 9.84 17.47
CA THR A 171 9.67 9.75 16.21
C THR A 171 10.16 11.11 15.72
N LEU A 172 9.29 12.14 15.73
CA LEU A 172 9.69 13.49 15.32
C LEU A 172 10.68 14.13 16.29
N ALA A 173 10.53 13.90 17.59
CA ALA A 173 11.43 14.42 18.61
C ALA A 173 12.81 13.78 18.52
N ARG A 174 12.87 12.45 18.31
CA ARG A 174 14.13 11.73 18.08
C ARG A 174 14.81 12.18 16.78
N ALA A 175 14.05 12.36 15.71
CA ALA A 175 14.59 12.87 14.44
C ALA A 175 15.21 14.26 14.62
N ALA A 176 14.50 15.18 15.26
CA ALA A 176 15.01 16.52 15.55
C ALA A 176 16.25 16.51 16.45
N ALA A 177 16.27 15.67 17.49
CA ALA A 177 17.44 15.49 18.36
C ALA A 177 18.67 14.94 17.59
N GLY A 178 18.43 14.15 16.54
CA GLY A 178 19.45 13.68 15.61
C GLY A 178 19.83 14.67 14.49
N GLY A 179 19.28 15.88 14.50
CA GLY A 179 19.54 16.89 13.47
C GLY A 179 18.84 16.64 12.13
N LEU A 180 17.81 15.79 12.11
CA LEU A 180 17.05 15.45 10.90
C LEU A 180 15.81 16.34 10.78
N ASP A 181 15.59 16.89 9.58
CA ASP A 181 14.37 17.61 9.23
C ASP A 181 13.42 16.66 8.48
N ALA A 182 12.47 16.09 9.22
CA ALA A 182 11.45 15.18 8.69
C ALA A 182 10.69 15.77 7.49
N ALA A 183 10.38 17.06 7.50
CA ALA A 183 9.63 17.71 6.41
C ALA A 183 10.52 17.89 5.16
N ALA A 184 11.80 18.20 5.34
CA ALA A 184 12.76 18.21 4.23
C ALA A 184 12.94 16.82 3.63
N MET A 185 13.09 15.80 4.47
CA MET A 185 13.24 14.41 4.03
C MET A 185 11.99 13.91 3.28
N LEU A 186 10.78 14.25 3.72
CA LEU A 186 9.55 13.92 2.98
C LEU A 186 9.50 14.62 1.61
N ARG A 187 9.95 15.88 1.52
CA ARG A 187 10.04 16.59 0.24
C ARG A 187 11.03 15.93 -0.72
N ASP A 188 12.09 15.32 -0.20
CA ASP A 188 13.12 14.65 -0.98
C ASP A 188 12.85 13.14 -1.21
N ASN A 189 11.68 12.63 -0.78
CA ASN A 189 11.35 11.20 -0.81
C ASN A 189 12.34 10.32 -0.02
N ASP A 190 12.90 10.83 1.08
CA ASP A 190 13.92 10.15 1.89
C ASP A 190 13.36 9.56 3.19
N GLY A 191 12.29 8.76 3.08
CA GLY A 191 11.67 8.10 4.23
C GLY A 191 12.60 7.06 4.86
N TYR A 192 13.33 6.30 4.05
CA TYR A 192 14.22 5.24 4.51
C TYR A 192 15.30 5.78 5.44
N SER A 193 16.02 6.82 5.03
CA SER A 193 17.15 7.33 5.80
C SER A 193 16.72 7.86 7.17
N LEU A 194 15.50 8.43 7.27
CA LEU A 194 14.95 8.88 8.55
C LEU A 194 14.73 7.70 9.48
N PHE A 195 13.97 6.69 9.05
CA PHE A 195 13.68 5.54 9.91
C PHE A 195 14.92 4.68 10.17
N ALA A 196 15.87 4.62 9.23
CA ALA A 196 17.17 3.97 9.42
C ALA A 196 17.97 4.64 10.54
N ALA A 197 18.08 5.97 10.52
CA ALA A 197 18.79 6.73 11.54
C ALA A 197 18.16 6.59 12.94
N LEU A 198 16.85 6.34 13.00
CA LEU A 198 16.11 6.12 14.24
C LEU A 198 16.15 4.68 14.73
N GLY A 199 16.56 3.72 13.90
CA GLY A 199 16.49 2.29 14.20
C GLY A 199 15.06 1.72 14.12
N ASP A 200 14.18 2.39 13.38
CA ASP A 200 12.75 2.09 13.32
C ASP A 200 12.34 1.33 12.04
N LEU A 201 13.30 0.88 11.22
CA LEU A 201 13.00 0.07 10.05
C LEU A 201 12.48 -1.33 10.42
N VAL A 202 11.52 -1.82 9.65
CA VAL A 202 11.06 -3.21 9.73
C VAL A 202 11.76 -3.99 8.63
N VAL A 203 12.66 -4.90 9.00
CA VAL A 203 13.40 -5.75 8.07
C VAL A 203 12.97 -7.20 8.28
N THR A 204 12.17 -7.73 7.37
CA THR A 204 11.67 -9.11 7.42
C THR A 204 12.52 -10.07 6.59
N GLY A 205 13.26 -9.54 5.61
CA GLY A 205 13.70 -10.33 4.46
C GLY A 205 12.51 -10.74 3.57
N PRO A 206 12.74 -11.57 2.54
CA PRO A 206 11.69 -11.99 1.61
C PRO A 206 10.67 -12.89 2.33
N THR A 207 9.43 -12.43 2.43
CA THR A 207 8.32 -13.17 3.06
C THR A 207 7.79 -14.29 2.16
N ARG A 208 8.09 -14.21 0.85
CA ARG A 208 7.64 -15.14 -0.20
C ARG A 208 6.11 -15.15 -0.42
N THR A 209 5.44 -14.07 -0.06
CA THR A 209 4.04 -13.79 -0.39
C THR A 209 3.92 -12.33 -0.80
N ASN A 210 2.86 -11.95 -1.52
CA ASN A 210 2.56 -10.54 -1.76
C ASN A 210 1.04 -10.38 -1.82
N VAL A 211 0.50 -9.63 -0.86
CA VAL A 211 -0.89 -9.16 -0.81
C VAL A 211 -0.93 -7.64 -0.59
N ASN A 212 0.06 -6.94 -1.15
CA ASN A 212 0.29 -5.50 -1.16
C ASN A 212 0.65 -4.90 0.22
N ASP A 213 0.40 -3.61 0.41
CA ASP A 213 0.68 -2.89 1.65
C ASP A 213 -0.23 -3.35 2.81
N PHE A 214 0.34 -3.38 4.00
CA PHE A 214 -0.32 -3.52 5.28
C PHE A 214 -0.01 -2.33 6.18
N ARG A 215 -1.04 -1.67 6.71
CA ARG A 215 -0.91 -0.54 7.64
C ARG A 215 -1.76 -0.76 8.88
N ALA A 216 -1.18 -0.48 10.05
CA ALA A 216 -1.88 -0.47 11.32
C ALA A 216 -1.50 0.78 12.13
N ILE A 217 -2.51 1.51 12.62
CA ILE A 217 -2.34 2.68 13.48
C ILE A 217 -3.04 2.37 14.81
N VAL A 218 -2.24 2.15 15.84
CA VAL A 218 -2.71 1.91 17.21
C VAL A 218 -2.93 3.24 17.91
N ILE A 219 -4.07 3.37 18.58
CA ILE A 219 -4.43 4.50 19.42
C ILE A 219 -4.75 3.95 20.81
N ALA A 220 -3.79 4.09 21.72
CA ALA A 220 -3.84 3.54 23.08
C ALA A 220 -4.82 4.28 23.99
#